data_AF-A0A8U0HYW1-F1
#
_entry.id   AF-A0A8U0HYW1-F1
#
_cell.length_a   1.000
_cell.length_b   1.000
_cell.length_c   1.000
_cell.angle_alpha   90.00
_cell.angle_beta   90.00
_cell.angle_gamma   90.00
#
_symmetry.space_group_name_H-M   'P 1'
#
loop_
_entity.id
_entity.type
_entity.pdbx_description
1 polymer ?
#
loop_
_entity_poly.entity_id
_entity_poly.type
_entity_poly.pdbx_seq_one_letter_code
_entity_poly.pdbx_strand_id
1 'polypeptide(L)'
;MTDSRERRLENLLEATGQNTKSKAIDQAADYYLKMAGDTTAVPTGAVEELMERAVKQGNVTPEEIADILDTDELSVKAETSWSVGP
;
A
#
# COMPACT_ATOMS: atom_id res chain seq x y z
N MET A 1 -17.28 15.30 -17.26
CA MET A 1 -16.86 14.35 -16.19
C MET A 1 -18.10 14.02 -15.37
N THR A 2 -18.31 12.79 -14.92
CA THR A 2 -19.47 12.48 -14.07
C THR A 2 -19.20 12.96 -12.65
N ASP A 3 -20.21 13.44 -11.93
CA ASP A 3 -20.08 13.90 -10.53
C ASP A 3 -19.47 12.82 -9.61
N SER A 4 -19.63 11.55 -9.97
CA SER A 4 -19.00 10.43 -9.27
C SER A 4 -17.49 10.34 -9.51
N ARG A 5 -17.01 10.63 -10.73
CA ARG A 5 -15.57 10.61 -11.02
C ARG A 5 -14.88 11.80 -10.36
N GLU A 6 -15.51 12.98 -10.39
CA GLU A 6 -15.00 14.18 -9.73
C GLU A 6 -14.77 13.94 -8.23
N ARG A 7 -15.79 13.45 -7.51
CA ARG A 7 -15.69 13.12 -6.08
C ARG A 7 -14.61 12.08 -5.77
N ARG A 8 -14.43 11.07 -6.62
CA ARG A 8 -13.34 10.09 -6.43
C ARG A 8 -11.96 10.74 -6.55
N LEU A 9 -11.79 11.67 -7.48
CA LEU A 9 -10.52 12.39 -7.65
C LEU A 9 -10.25 13.36 -6.50
N GLU A 10 -11.29 13.97 -5.93
CA GLU A 10 -11.18 14.79 -4.72
C GLU A 10 -10.75 13.93 -3.52
N ASN A 11 -11.41 12.80 -3.29
CA ASN A 11 -11.01 11.88 -2.23
C ASN A 11 -9.58 11.33 -2.43
N LEU A 12 -9.18 11.09 -3.68
CA LEU A 12 -7.84 10.61 -3.99
C LEU A 12 -6.77 11.67 -3.71
N LEU A 13 -7.05 12.93 -4.05
CA LEU A 13 -6.21 14.07 -3.68
C LEU A 13 -6.01 14.16 -2.17
N GLU A 14 -7.09 14.06 -1.40
CA GLU A 14 -7.05 14.08 0.06
C GLU A 14 -6.22 12.92 0.62
N ALA A 15 -6.47 11.69 0.14
CA ALA A 15 -5.80 10.48 0.62
C ALA A 15 -4.30 10.46 0.31
N THR A 16 -3.89 10.98 -0.85
CA THR A 16 -2.48 11.00 -1.28
C THR A 16 -1.72 12.21 -0.76
N GLY A 17 -2.41 13.25 -0.27
CA GLY A 17 -1.80 14.53 0.11
C GLY A 17 -1.20 15.32 -1.06
N GLN A 18 -1.51 14.93 -2.30
CA GLN A 18 -0.97 15.57 -3.50
C GLN A 18 -1.67 16.92 -3.80
N ASN A 19 -0.96 17.80 -4.48
CA ASN A 19 -1.49 19.14 -4.83
C ASN A 19 -2.34 19.14 -6.11
N THR A 20 -2.27 18.09 -6.92
CA THR A 20 -2.92 18.02 -8.25
C THR A 20 -3.49 16.64 -8.51
N LYS A 21 -4.66 16.58 -9.16
CA LYS A 21 -5.35 15.32 -9.48
C LYS A 21 -4.49 14.37 -10.30
N SER A 22 -3.68 14.89 -11.23
CA SER A 22 -2.74 14.08 -12.03
C SER A 22 -1.73 13.36 -11.15
N LYS A 23 -1.00 14.08 -10.28
CA LYS A 23 -0.06 13.47 -9.34
C LYS A 23 -0.71 12.45 -8.40
N ALA A 24 -1.93 12.71 -7.95
CA ALA A 24 -2.68 11.76 -7.12
C ALA A 24 -2.99 10.47 -7.89
N ILE A 25 -3.34 10.58 -9.18
CA ILE A 25 -3.55 9.43 -10.06
C ILE A 25 -2.23 8.68 -10.29
N ASP A 26 -1.14 9.39 -10.57
CA ASP A 26 0.17 8.80 -10.83
C ASP A 26 0.63 7.97 -9.61
N GLN A 27 0.59 8.57 -8.41
CA GLN A 27 0.92 7.88 -7.16
C GLN A 27 0.02 6.65 -6.90
N ALA A 28 -1.28 6.76 -7.18
CA ALA A 28 -2.20 5.63 -7.01
C ALA A 28 -1.96 4.51 -8.02
N ALA A 29 -1.58 4.86 -9.26
CA ALA A 29 -1.25 3.90 -10.29
C ALA A 29 0.05 3.17 -9.94
N ASP A 30 1.09 3.89 -9.53
CA ASP A 30 2.36 3.32 -9.08
C ASP A 30 2.15 2.35 -7.92
N TYR A 31 1.37 2.75 -6.90
CA TYR A 31 0.99 1.89 -5.79
C TYR A 31 0.27 0.62 -6.27
N TYR A 32 -0.76 0.76 -7.12
CA TYR A 32 -1.52 -0.38 -7.60
C TYR A 32 -0.65 -1.38 -8.37
N LEU A 33 0.25 -0.90 -9.22
CA LEU A 33 1.15 -1.76 -9.99
C LEU A 33 2.15 -2.51 -9.11
N LYS A 34 2.68 -1.87 -8.06
CA LYS A 34 3.55 -2.53 -7.06
C LYS A 34 2.82 -3.61 -6.26
N MET A 35 1.56 -3.34 -5.89
CA MET A 35 0.75 -4.27 -5.10
C MET A 35 0.24 -5.46 -5.91
N ALA A 36 -0.23 -5.19 -7.13
CA ALA A 36 -0.79 -6.21 -8.01
C ALA A 36 0.30 -7.07 -8.67
N GLY A 37 1.44 -6.49 -9.04
CA GLY A 37 2.45 -7.18 -9.84
C GLY A 37 1.96 -7.48 -11.25
N ASP A 38 2.36 -8.64 -11.80
CA ASP A 38 2.06 -9.09 -13.17
C ASP A 38 2.43 -8.06 -14.25
N THR A 39 3.52 -7.33 -14.00
CA THR A 39 4.13 -6.44 -14.98
C THR A 39 5.56 -6.85 -15.24
N THR A 40 6.13 -6.42 -16.37
CA THR A 40 7.55 -6.64 -16.69
C THR A 40 8.49 -6.08 -15.61
N ALA A 41 8.08 -5.00 -14.93
CA ALA A 41 8.89 -4.34 -13.90
C ALA A 41 8.70 -4.96 -12.51
N VAL A 42 7.47 -5.42 -12.20
CA VAL A 42 7.10 -6.06 -10.93
C VAL A 42 6.39 -7.38 -11.26
N PRO A 43 7.14 -8.49 -11.40
CA PRO A 43 6.55 -9.78 -11.75
C PRO A 43 5.64 -10.34 -10.65
N THR A 44 6.06 -10.20 -9.39
CA THR A 44 5.32 -10.63 -8.20
C THR A 44 4.94 -9.38 -7.40
N GLY A 45 3.66 -9.19 -7.14
CA GLY A 45 3.17 -8.05 -6.37
C GLY A 45 3.34 -8.26 -4.87
N ALA A 46 3.41 -7.17 -4.10
CA ALA A 46 3.59 -7.23 -2.65
C ALA A 46 2.48 -8.02 -1.92
N VAL A 47 1.25 -8.02 -2.46
CA VAL A 47 0.14 -8.82 -1.91
C VAL A 47 0.38 -10.31 -2.07
N GLU A 48 0.88 -10.73 -3.24
CA GLU A 48 1.22 -12.13 -3.48
C GLU A 48 2.39 -12.58 -2.61
N GLU A 49 3.44 -11.76 -2.51
CA GLU A 49 4.57 -12.02 -1.62
C GLU A 49 4.13 -12.20 -0.16
N LEU A 50 3.20 -11.36 0.31
CA LEU A 50 2.66 -11.48 1.66
C LEU A 50 1.91 -12.80 1.88
N MET A 51 1.10 -13.21 0.90
CA MET A 51 0.38 -14.48 0.96
C MET A 51 1.32 -15.68 0.93
N GLU A 52 2.35 -15.66 0.09
CA GLU A 52 3.37 -16.70 0.05
C GLU A 52 4.12 -16.80 1.39
N ARG A 53 4.47 -15.65 1.98
CA ARG A 53 5.15 -15.61 3.29
C ARG A 53 4.26 -16.18 4.39
N ALA A 54 2.98 -15.83 4.41
CA ALA A 54 2.01 -16.38 5.36
C ALA A 54 1.86 -17.90 5.24
N VAL A 55 1.80 -18.43 4.02
CA VAL A 55 1.72 -19.88 3.79
C VAL A 55 3.00 -20.59 4.23
N LYS A 56 4.16 -20.02 3.94
CA LYS A 56 5.46 -20.61 4.25
C LYS A 56 5.78 -20.62 5.75
N GLN A 57 5.42 -19.56 6.46
CA GLN A 57 5.73 -19.40 7.89
C GLN A 57 4.61 -19.88 8.81
N GLY A 58 3.36 -19.87 8.34
CA GLY A 58 2.17 -20.18 9.13
C GLY A 58 1.65 -19.01 9.98
N ASN A 59 2.44 -17.94 10.12
CA ASN A 59 2.07 -16.66 10.70
C ASN A 59 2.90 -15.53 10.04
N VAL A 60 2.44 -14.28 10.17
CA VAL A 60 3.19 -13.09 9.76
C VAL A 60 2.96 -12.01 10.81
N THR A 61 4.04 -11.43 11.31
CA THR A 61 3.98 -10.35 12.31
C THR A 61 3.65 -9.00 11.66
N PRO A 62 3.12 -8.02 12.42
CA PRO A 62 2.91 -6.67 11.91
C PRO A 62 4.16 -6.05 11.26
N GLU A 63 5.33 -6.30 11.84
CA GLU A 63 6.62 -5.83 11.32
C GLU A 63 6.95 -6.44 9.97
N GLU A 64 6.71 -7.75 9.79
CA GLU A 64 6.90 -8.42 8.49
C GLU A 64 5.86 -7.98 7.45
N ILE A 65 4.64 -7.65 7.87
CA ILE A 65 3.63 -7.06 6.99
C ILE A 65 4.10 -5.68 6.51
N ALA A 66 4.59 -4.85 7.43
CA ALA A 66 5.12 -3.52 7.09
C ALA A 66 6.34 -3.62 6.16
N ASP A 67 7.25 -4.56 6.40
CA ASP A 67 8.42 -4.81 5.54
C ASP A 67 8.04 -5.09 4.07
N ILE A 68 6.92 -5.77 3.83
CA ILE A 68 6.45 -6.09 2.47
C ILE A 68 5.60 -4.95 1.87
N LEU A 69 4.74 -4.34 2.67
CA LEU A 69 3.73 -3.39 2.16
C LEU A 69 4.17 -1.93 2.19
N ASP A 70 5.28 -1.58 2.84
CA ASP A 70 5.78 -0.20 2.88
C ASP A 70 6.28 0.22 1.49
N THR A 71 5.67 1.26 0.93
CA THR A 71 6.11 1.87 -0.32
C THR A 71 6.13 3.39 -0.22
N ASP A 72 6.85 4.05 -1.13
CA ASP A 72 6.90 5.51 -1.21
C ASP A 72 5.50 6.14 -1.42
N GLU A 73 4.60 5.41 -2.08
CA GLU A 73 3.24 5.87 -2.39
C GLU A 73 2.28 5.72 -1.20
N LEU A 74 2.50 4.72 -0.33
CA LEU A 74 1.72 4.51 0.88
C LEU A 74 2.61 3.88 1.96
N SER A 75 3.09 4.72 2.88
CA SER A 75 3.97 4.21 3.94
C SER A 75 3.18 3.40 4.96
N VAL A 76 3.66 2.18 5.23
CA VAL A 76 3.09 1.24 6.20
C VAL A 76 4.14 0.97 7.26
N LYS A 77 3.82 1.30 8.52
CA LYS A 77 4.74 1.11 9.65
C LYS A 77 4.06 0.34 10.76
N ALA A 78 4.76 -0.63 11.31
CA ALA A 78 4.35 -1.33 12.51
C ALA A 78 5.12 -0.77 13.71
N GLU A 79 4.40 -0.49 14.80
CA GLU A 79 4.97 -0.16 16.09
C GLU A 79 4.44 -1.15 17.12
N THR A 80 5.35 -1.88 17.76
CA THR A 80 5.02 -2.74 18.89
C THR A 80 5.44 -2.04 20.18
N SER A 81 4.46 -1.73 21.03
CA SER A 81 4.71 -1.20 22.38
C SER A 81 4.32 -2.24 23.44
N TRP A 82 5.21 -2.48 24.39
CA TRP A 82 4.95 -3.35 25.53
C TRP A 82 4.93 -2.50 26.80
N SER A 83 3.80 -2.52 27.52
CA SER A 83 3.71 -2.00 28.88
C SER A 83 3.82 -3.16 29.86
N VAL A 84 4.91 -3.18 30.63
CA VAL A 84 5.02 -4.06 31.79
C VAL A 84 4.57 -3.27 33.02
N GLY A 85 3.47 -3.71 33.64
CA GLY A 85 3.00 -3.17 34.92
C GLY A 85 3.93 -3.62 36.07
N PRO A 86 4.00 -2.84 37.17
CA PRO A 86 4.87 -3.14 38.32
C PRO A 86 4.51 -4.45 39.03
#